data_AF-A0A2V4BM21-F1
#
_entry.id   AF-A0A2V4BM21-F1
#
_cell.length_a   1.000
_cell.length_b   1.000
_cell.length_c   1.000
_cell.angle_alpha   90.00
_cell.angle_beta   90.00
_cell.angle_gamma   90.00
#
_symmetry.space_group_name_H-M   'P 1'
#
loop_
_entity.id
_entity.type
_entity.pdbx_description
1 polymer ?
#
loop_
_entity_poly.entity_id
_entity_poly.type
_entity_poly.pdbx_seq_one_letter_code
_entity_poly.pdbx_strand_id
1 'polypeptide(L)'
;MEIIKQVISIIHFFTYLKVQDSLLYNCLKDFILPIIIAISGAYFAYYYFVKQNRIDKEKDETKKNEERINKLFYFTIIVEYALENSLEQYNNLKNLIEQTSKSPIELVLMVQSPMHNLKIITDVLNLEEYLIAYTNYYPENRKASVIQFKNIFNSFTMLDGMFKQIPVELQEKYNIEMDGKKRIADIVPKVIDLLSIVLEEFRTNEIESFNELMKQIHPYMSPNISQLVSPDLIGLNNTLMLPISNFCDNYNFVKQKKMSDNHVELGLLTSECVSIYNTIIDKTKELIVLLKAHEKEIFETIGLITINSEILRKDFGLNENISTNA
;
A
#
# COMPACT_ATOMS: atom_id res chain seq x y z
N MET A 1 11.80 -17.61 -67.59
CA MET A 1 10.53 -17.76 -68.34
C MET A 1 10.78 -17.91 -69.85
N GLU A 2 11.77 -17.20 -70.43
CA GLU A 2 12.16 -17.38 -71.84
C GLU A 2 12.67 -18.78 -72.20
N ILE A 3 13.46 -19.42 -71.33
CA ILE A 3 13.98 -20.78 -71.56
C ILE A 3 12.86 -21.82 -71.63
N ILE A 4 11.84 -21.73 -70.77
CA ILE A 4 10.68 -22.63 -70.79
C ILE A 4 9.87 -22.42 -72.08
N LYS A 5 9.68 -21.16 -72.50
CA LYS A 5 9.04 -20.85 -73.79
C LYS A 5 9.84 -21.37 -74.97
N GLN A 6 11.18 -21.27 -74.94
CA GLN A 6 12.06 -21.82 -75.96
C GLN A 6 11.98 -23.35 -76.02
N VAL A 7 11.98 -24.03 -74.87
CA VAL A 7 11.87 -25.50 -74.82
C VAL A 7 10.47 -25.98 -75.26
N ILE A 8 9.40 -25.31 -74.84
CA ILE A 8 8.04 -25.61 -75.32
C ILE A 8 7.93 -25.36 -76.83
N SER A 9 8.51 -24.27 -77.34
CA SER A 9 8.56 -23.95 -78.77
C SER A 9 9.34 -25.01 -79.57
N ILE A 10 10.49 -25.46 -79.06
CA ILE A 10 11.28 -26.54 -79.66
C ILE A 10 10.50 -27.85 -79.67
N ILE A 11 9.85 -28.21 -78.56
CA ILE A 11 9.02 -29.41 -78.49
C ILE A 11 7.85 -29.30 -79.48
N HIS A 12 7.14 -28.17 -79.52
CA HIS A 12 6.07 -27.93 -80.50
C HIS A 12 6.55 -28.01 -81.95
N PHE A 13 7.73 -27.47 -82.24
CA PHE A 13 8.37 -27.55 -83.55
C PHE A 13 8.65 -29.01 -83.95
N PHE A 14 9.16 -29.83 -83.04
CA PHE A 14 9.36 -31.27 -83.30
C PHE A 14 8.04 -32.05 -83.42
N THR A 15 6.97 -31.66 -82.70
CA THR A 15 5.63 -32.26 -82.86
C THR A 15 5.00 -31.90 -84.22
N TYR A 16 5.20 -30.66 -84.69
CA TYR A 16 4.70 -30.18 -85.99
C TYR A 16 5.39 -30.87 -87.18
N LEU A 17 6.65 -31.28 -87.02
CA LEU A 17 7.44 -31.99 -88.04
C LEU A 17 7.14 -33.50 -88.17
N LYS A 18 6.16 -34.07 -87.44
CA LYS A 18 5.83 -35.51 -87.46
C LYS A 18 7.03 -36.44 -87.17
N VAL A 19 8.08 -35.97 -86.49
CA VAL A 19 9.22 -36.79 -86.04
C VAL A 19 8.87 -37.44 -84.70
N GLN A 20 7.84 -38.29 -84.71
CA GLN A 20 7.29 -38.89 -83.49
C GLN A 20 8.15 -40.03 -82.91
N ASP A 21 9.10 -40.58 -83.69
CA ASP A 21 9.93 -41.73 -83.29
C ASP A 21 11.44 -41.43 -83.18
N SER A 22 11.86 -40.16 -83.17
CA SER A 22 13.28 -39.88 -82.91
C SER A 22 13.60 -40.03 -81.43
N LEU A 23 14.69 -40.74 -81.15
CA LEU A 23 15.25 -40.92 -79.80
C LEU A 23 15.45 -39.57 -79.09
N LEU A 24 15.77 -38.52 -79.85
CA LEU A 24 15.93 -37.14 -79.37
C LEU A 24 14.61 -36.53 -78.88
N TYR A 25 13.50 -36.70 -79.61
CA TYR A 25 12.18 -36.18 -79.24
C TYR A 25 11.66 -36.84 -77.96
N ASN A 26 11.75 -38.16 -77.87
CA ASN A 26 11.32 -38.89 -76.67
C ASN A 26 12.18 -38.53 -75.44
N CYS A 27 13.50 -38.34 -75.62
CA CYS A 27 14.38 -37.89 -74.55
C CYS A 27 14.05 -36.45 -74.08
N LEU A 28 13.78 -35.53 -75.01
CA LEU A 28 13.39 -34.14 -74.70
C LEU A 28 12.03 -34.07 -73.99
N LYS A 29 11.06 -34.85 -74.45
CA LYS A 29 9.69 -34.86 -73.92
C LYS A 29 9.60 -35.57 -72.58
N ASP A 30 10.22 -36.73 -72.42
CA ASP A 30 9.97 -37.60 -71.26
C ASP A 30 10.96 -37.36 -70.11
N PHE A 31 12.12 -36.77 -70.39
CA PHE A 31 13.12 -36.47 -69.36
C PHE A 31 13.36 -34.97 -69.19
N ILE A 32 13.71 -34.26 -70.26
CA ILE A 32 14.13 -32.86 -70.14
C ILE A 32 12.97 -31.94 -69.75
N LEU A 33 11.80 -32.09 -70.37
CA LEU A 33 10.64 -31.27 -70.05
C LEU A 33 10.15 -31.46 -68.60
N PRO A 34 9.96 -32.69 -68.07
CA PRO A 34 9.62 -32.91 -66.67
C PRO A 34 10.66 -32.35 -65.70
N ILE A 35 11.96 -32.48 -66.00
CA ILE A 35 13.04 -31.91 -65.18
C ILE A 35 12.93 -30.38 -65.13
N ILE A 36 12.71 -29.72 -66.26
CA ILE A 36 12.56 -28.25 -66.32
C ILE A 36 11.30 -27.79 -65.57
N ILE A 37 10.18 -28.52 -65.72
CA ILE A 37 8.95 -28.25 -64.97
C ILE A 37 9.19 -28.42 -63.46
N ALA A 38 9.89 -29.48 -63.05
CA ALA A 38 10.22 -29.75 -61.65
C ALA A 38 11.13 -28.66 -61.06
N ILE A 39 12.19 -28.26 -61.77
CA ILE A 39 13.09 -27.16 -61.36
C ILE A 39 12.32 -25.84 -61.24
N SER A 40 11.43 -25.56 -62.20
CA SER A 40 10.61 -24.35 -62.17
C SER A 40 9.63 -24.37 -61.01
N GLY A 41 8.96 -25.51 -60.76
CA GLY A 41 8.07 -25.72 -59.63
C GLY A 41 8.80 -25.56 -58.29
N ALA A 42 10.00 -26.14 -58.15
CA ALA A 42 10.84 -26.00 -56.97
C ALA A 42 11.28 -24.54 -56.74
N TYR A 43 11.65 -23.81 -57.81
CA TYR A 43 11.98 -22.39 -57.73
C TYR A 43 10.78 -21.55 -57.27
N PHE A 44 9.59 -21.78 -57.84
CA PHE A 44 8.37 -21.10 -57.41
C PHE A 44 8.00 -21.42 -55.96
N ALA A 45 8.10 -22.69 -55.54
CA ALA A 45 7.87 -23.10 -54.16
C ALA A 45 8.85 -22.42 -53.19
N TYR A 46 10.14 -22.38 -53.53
CA TYR A 46 11.15 -21.67 -52.74
C TYR A 46 10.87 -20.16 -52.67
N TYR A 47 10.52 -19.53 -53.79
CA TYR A 47 10.17 -18.11 -53.82
C TYR A 47 8.95 -17.79 -52.95
N TYR A 48 7.88 -18.61 -53.04
CA TYR A 48 6.69 -18.47 -52.19
C TYR A 48 7.02 -18.69 -50.72
N PHE A 49 7.84 -19.70 -50.39
CA PHE A 49 8.29 -19.96 -49.01
C PHE A 49 9.07 -18.78 -48.43
N VAL A 50 10.02 -18.21 -49.19
CA VAL A 50 10.79 -17.03 -48.75
C VAL A 50 9.89 -15.82 -48.56
N LYS A 51 8.95 -15.58 -49.48
CA LYS A 51 7.99 -14.47 -49.38
C LYS A 51 7.06 -14.64 -48.17
N GLN A 52 6.54 -15.85 -47.97
CA GLN A 52 5.65 -16.17 -46.85
C GLN A 52 6.38 -16.01 -45.52
N ASN A 53 7.61 -16.52 -45.39
CA ASN A 53 8.43 -16.32 -44.19
C ASN A 53 8.73 -14.85 -43.87
N ARG A 54 8.83 -13.98 -44.89
CA ARG A 54 8.98 -12.53 -44.64
C ARG A 54 7.70 -11.93 -44.08
N ILE A 55 6.55 -12.25 -44.69
CA ILE A 55 5.23 -11.80 -44.23
C ILE A 55 4.95 -12.29 -42.80
N ASP A 56 5.26 -13.55 -42.51
CA ASP A 56 5.04 -14.14 -41.19
C ASP A 56 5.95 -13.48 -40.14
N LYS A 57 7.20 -13.16 -40.48
CA LYS A 57 8.10 -12.37 -39.61
C LYS A 57 7.57 -10.97 -39.33
N GLU A 58 7.10 -10.25 -40.35
CA GLU A 58 6.52 -8.90 -40.19
C GLU A 58 5.26 -8.93 -39.30
N LYS A 59 4.41 -9.95 -39.47
CA LYS A 59 3.24 -10.17 -38.60
C LYS A 59 3.65 -10.47 -37.16
N ASP A 60 4.64 -11.33 -36.96
CA ASP A 60 5.14 -11.66 -35.62
C ASP A 60 5.75 -10.44 -34.91
N GLU A 61 6.49 -9.60 -35.64
CA GLU A 61 7.03 -8.34 -35.12
C GLU A 61 5.92 -7.35 -34.76
N THR A 62 4.90 -7.23 -35.61
CA THR A 62 3.73 -6.37 -35.35
C THR A 62 2.99 -6.83 -34.10
N LYS A 63 2.72 -8.13 -33.99
CA LYS A 63 2.05 -8.73 -32.82
C LYS A 63 2.85 -8.52 -31.54
N LYS A 64 4.18 -8.72 -31.56
CA LYS A 64 5.06 -8.44 -30.42
C LYS A 64 5.03 -6.96 -30.02
N ASN A 65 4.95 -6.06 -31.01
CA ASN A 65 4.83 -4.63 -30.74
C ASN A 65 3.50 -4.29 -30.06
N GLU A 66 2.39 -4.82 -30.57
CA GLU A 66 1.05 -4.65 -29.97
C GLU A 66 1.00 -5.20 -28.55
N GLU A 67 1.53 -6.41 -28.31
CA GLU A 67 1.61 -7.00 -26.97
C GLU A 67 2.42 -6.12 -26.00
N ARG A 68 3.54 -5.56 -26.46
CA ARG A 68 4.35 -4.60 -25.68
C ARG A 68 3.56 -3.34 -25.34
N ILE A 69 2.89 -2.74 -26.32
CA ILE A 69 2.09 -1.52 -26.13
C ILE A 69 0.95 -1.81 -25.15
N ASN A 70 0.25 -2.93 -25.28
CA ASN A 70 -0.84 -3.33 -24.39
C ASN A 70 -0.35 -3.55 -22.94
N LYS A 71 0.81 -4.19 -22.76
CA LYS A 71 1.44 -4.35 -21.44
C LYS A 71 1.75 -2.99 -20.83
N LEU A 72 2.38 -2.09 -21.59
CA LEU A 72 2.71 -0.76 -21.07
C LEU A 72 1.48 0.07 -20.78
N PHE A 73 0.45 0.04 -21.64
CA PHE A 73 -0.81 0.70 -21.39
C PHE A 73 -1.47 0.22 -20.09
N TYR A 74 -1.55 -1.11 -19.91
CA TYR A 74 -2.07 -1.70 -18.66
C TYR A 74 -1.24 -1.29 -17.45
N PHE A 75 0.09 -1.32 -17.56
CA PHE A 75 0.98 -0.86 -16.49
C PHE A 75 0.71 0.60 -16.12
N THR A 76 0.59 1.48 -17.12
CA THR A 76 0.30 2.90 -16.90
C THR A 76 -1.03 3.10 -16.18
N ILE A 77 -2.07 2.36 -16.56
CA ILE A 77 -3.37 2.41 -15.90
C ILE A 77 -3.24 2.01 -14.42
N ILE A 78 -2.56 0.92 -14.12
CA ILE A 78 -2.39 0.49 -12.72
C ILE A 78 -1.58 1.50 -11.94
N VAL A 79 -0.52 2.07 -12.53
CA VAL A 79 0.30 3.12 -11.91
C VAL A 79 -0.56 4.34 -11.55
N GLU A 80 -1.43 4.79 -12.46
CA GLU A 80 -2.36 5.90 -12.21
C GLU A 80 -3.27 5.60 -11.02
N TYR A 81 -3.99 4.48 -11.06
CA TYR A 81 -4.92 4.14 -9.99
C TYR A 81 -4.22 3.84 -8.67
N ALA A 82 -3.01 3.27 -8.70
CA ALA A 82 -2.22 3.06 -7.50
C ALA A 82 -1.77 4.40 -6.90
N LEU A 83 -1.42 5.39 -7.71
CA LEU A 83 -1.14 6.76 -7.27
C LEU A 83 -2.38 7.42 -6.64
N GLU A 84 -3.53 7.36 -7.30
CA GLU A 84 -4.79 7.91 -6.79
C GLU A 84 -5.17 7.29 -5.44
N ASN A 85 -5.16 5.95 -5.35
CA ASN A 85 -5.47 5.25 -4.10
C ASN A 85 -4.46 5.58 -2.99
N SER A 86 -3.18 5.76 -3.34
CA SER A 86 -2.14 6.14 -2.37
C SER A 86 -2.33 7.57 -1.87
N LEU A 87 -2.74 8.51 -2.73
CA LEU A 87 -3.08 9.88 -2.35
C LEU A 87 -4.31 9.93 -1.42
N GLU A 88 -5.33 9.14 -1.71
CA GLU A 88 -6.50 9.03 -0.85
C GLU A 88 -6.12 8.47 0.54
N GLN A 89 -5.34 7.38 0.56
CA GLN A 89 -4.86 6.78 1.81
C GLN A 89 -3.97 7.74 2.62
N TYR A 90 -3.12 8.53 1.94
CA TYR A 90 -2.33 9.59 2.55
C TYR A 90 -3.22 10.66 3.21
N ASN A 91 -4.28 11.11 2.52
CA ASN A 91 -5.23 12.07 3.09
C ASN A 91 -5.98 11.49 4.30
N ASN A 92 -6.36 10.21 4.25
CA ASN A 92 -6.96 9.51 5.38
C ASN A 92 -6.01 9.44 6.58
N LEU A 93 -4.71 9.20 6.35
CA LEU A 93 -3.68 9.21 7.40
C LEU A 93 -3.54 10.61 8.02
N LYS A 94 -3.49 11.65 7.20
CA LYS A 94 -3.40 13.04 7.67
C LYS A 94 -4.59 13.42 8.56
N ASN A 95 -5.80 13.06 8.14
CA ASN A 95 -7.02 13.28 8.91
C ASN A 95 -6.99 12.53 10.24
N LEU A 96 -6.51 11.28 10.24
CA LEU A 96 -6.33 10.48 11.46
C LEU A 96 -5.37 11.15 12.44
N ILE A 97 -4.21 11.63 11.96
CA ILE A 97 -3.22 12.31 12.78
C ILE A 97 -3.83 13.57 13.42
N GLU A 98 -4.58 14.35 12.65
CA GLU A 98 -5.24 15.57 13.15
C GLU A 98 -6.28 15.24 14.23
N GLN A 99 -7.13 14.23 14.00
CA GLN A 99 -8.18 13.85 14.94
C GLN A 99 -7.59 13.25 16.24
N THR A 100 -6.60 12.36 16.11
CA THR A 100 -5.92 11.75 17.27
C THR A 100 -5.15 12.78 18.08
N SER A 101 -4.62 13.83 17.44
CA SER A 101 -3.97 14.94 18.14
C SER A 101 -4.93 15.77 18.99
N LYS A 102 -6.22 15.84 18.60
CA LYS A 102 -7.26 16.57 19.36
C LYS A 102 -7.77 15.78 20.56
N SER A 103 -7.81 14.45 20.46
CA SER A 103 -8.22 13.56 21.56
C SER A 103 -7.20 12.44 21.75
N PRO A 104 -6.12 12.66 22.52
CA PRO A 104 -5.04 11.68 22.68
C PRO A 104 -5.44 10.43 23.47
N ILE A 105 -6.67 10.33 23.96
CA ILE A 105 -7.15 9.21 24.78
C ILE A 105 -8.05 8.26 24.01
N GLU A 106 -8.63 8.71 22.90
CA GLU A 106 -9.45 7.87 22.02
C GLU A 106 -8.76 7.79 20.67
N LEU A 107 -8.24 6.60 20.34
CA LEU A 107 -7.78 6.36 18.98
C LEU A 107 -8.99 6.39 18.04
N VAL A 108 -8.96 7.25 17.04
CA VAL A 108 -9.91 7.17 15.94
C VAL A 108 -9.49 6.07 14.98
N LEU A 109 -10.44 5.29 14.47
CA LEU A 109 -10.13 4.27 13.46
C LEU A 109 -9.81 4.93 12.11
N MET A 110 -8.74 4.47 11.46
CA MET A 110 -8.38 4.94 10.13
C MET A 110 -9.35 4.39 9.07
N VAL A 111 -9.87 5.26 8.21
CA VAL A 111 -10.57 4.85 6.99
C VAL A 111 -9.54 4.29 6.00
N GLN A 112 -9.76 3.06 5.53
CA GLN A 112 -8.85 2.37 4.61
C GLN A 112 -9.34 2.48 3.18
N SER A 113 -8.48 2.95 2.28
CA SER A 113 -8.73 2.96 0.85
C SER A 113 -8.33 1.62 0.20
N PRO A 114 -8.90 1.24 -0.96
CA PRO A 114 -8.58 -0.02 -1.61
C PRO A 114 -7.13 -0.11 -2.10
N MET A 115 -6.32 -1.02 -1.56
CA MET A 115 -4.91 -1.20 -1.94
C MET A 115 -4.67 -2.22 -3.06
N HIS A 116 -5.72 -2.61 -3.79
CA HIS A 116 -5.64 -3.68 -4.81
C HIS A 116 -4.64 -3.36 -5.94
N ASN A 117 -4.67 -2.13 -6.47
CA ASN A 117 -3.80 -1.72 -7.57
C ASN A 117 -2.33 -1.69 -7.15
N LEU A 118 -2.07 -1.24 -5.92
CA LEU A 118 -0.73 -1.29 -5.33
C LEU A 118 -0.22 -2.73 -5.24
N LYS A 119 -1.06 -3.64 -4.74
CA LYS A 119 -0.75 -5.07 -4.66
C LYS A 119 -0.50 -5.72 -6.03
N ILE A 120 -1.24 -5.30 -7.07
CA ILE A 120 -0.98 -5.78 -8.43
C ILE A 120 0.45 -5.44 -8.84
N ILE A 121 0.88 -4.20 -8.61
CA ILE A 121 2.24 -3.74 -8.97
C ILE A 121 3.29 -4.53 -8.19
N THR A 122 3.14 -4.70 -6.88
CA THR A 122 4.17 -5.31 -6.02
C THR A 122 4.24 -6.83 -6.10
N ASP A 123 3.10 -7.51 -6.22
CA ASP A 123 3.01 -8.95 -5.98
C ASP A 123 2.60 -9.76 -7.23
N VAL A 124 1.91 -9.14 -8.20
CA VAL A 124 1.24 -9.87 -9.31
C VAL A 124 1.93 -9.66 -10.65
N LEU A 125 2.41 -8.44 -10.94
CA LEU A 125 3.05 -8.15 -12.21
C LEU A 125 4.34 -8.96 -12.40
N ASN A 126 4.51 -9.56 -13.57
CA ASN A 126 5.79 -10.15 -13.97
C ASN A 126 6.79 -9.03 -14.31
N LEU A 127 7.54 -8.58 -13.30
CA LEU A 127 8.42 -7.42 -13.39
C LEU A 127 9.44 -7.53 -14.53
N GLU A 128 9.95 -8.72 -14.82
CA GLU A 128 10.91 -8.92 -15.90
C GLU A 128 10.28 -8.64 -17.27
N GLU A 129 9.08 -9.16 -17.51
CA GLU A 129 8.36 -8.94 -18.76
C GLU A 129 8.00 -7.46 -18.96
N TYR A 130 7.57 -6.77 -17.91
CA TYR A 130 7.22 -5.35 -17.97
C TYR A 130 8.45 -4.46 -18.10
N LEU A 131 9.57 -4.80 -17.45
CA LEU A 131 10.85 -4.13 -17.64
C LEU A 131 11.37 -4.28 -19.07
N ILE A 132 11.25 -5.48 -19.66
CA ILE A 132 11.63 -5.73 -21.06
C ILE A 132 10.74 -4.90 -21.99
N ALA A 133 9.43 -4.90 -21.77
CA ALA A 133 8.49 -4.08 -22.53
C ALA A 133 8.86 -2.59 -22.46
N TYR A 134 9.13 -2.08 -21.26
CA TYR A 134 9.48 -0.67 -20.99
C TYR A 134 10.78 -0.28 -21.66
N THR A 135 11.84 -1.06 -21.48
CA THR A 135 13.16 -0.78 -22.05
C THR A 135 13.19 -0.90 -23.58
N ASN A 136 12.38 -1.79 -24.16
CA ASN A 136 12.23 -1.89 -25.60
C ASN A 136 11.41 -0.73 -26.19
N TYR A 137 10.49 -0.13 -25.42
CA TYR A 137 9.70 1.02 -25.85
C TYR A 137 10.50 2.33 -25.78
N TYR A 138 11.42 2.45 -24.82
CA TYR A 138 12.35 3.57 -24.68
C TYR A 138 13.81 3.17 -25.00
N PRO A 139 14.16 2.88 -26.26
CA PRO A 139 15.46 2.29 -26.61
C PRO A 139 16.64 3.26 -26.53
N GLU A 140 16.42 4.57 -26.64
CA GLU A 140 17.47 5.58 -26.79
C GLU A 140 18.48 5.60 -25.63
N ASN A 141 18.01 5.33 -24.40
CA ASN A 141 18.87 5.21 -23.23
C ASN A 141 18.41 4.08 -22.31
N ARG A 142 18.64 2.84 -22.75
CA ARG A 142 18.25 1.63 -22.01
C ARG A 142 18.65 1.64 -20.53
N LYS A 143 19.83 2.16 -20.19
CA LYS A 143 20.29 2.24 -18.79
C LYS A 143 19.40 3.18 -17.97
N ALA A 144 19.07 4.35 -18.50
CA ALA A 144 18.17 5.29 -17.83
C ALA A 144 16.76 4.70 -17.70
N SER A 145 16.23 4.04 -18.74
CA SER A 145 14.89 3.42 -18.70
C SER A 145 14.80 2.31 -17.66
N VAL A 146 15.86 1.50 -17.49
CA VAL A 146 15.92 0.51 -16.41
C VAL A 146 15.87 1.18 -15.03
N ILE A 147 16.63 2.27 -14.83
CA ILE A 147 16.66 3.00 -13.56
C ILE A 147 15.28 3.60 -13.27
N GLN A 148 14.66 4.25 -14.24
CA GLN A 148 13.33 4.86 -14.11
C GLN A 148 12.27 3.82 -13.74
N PHE A 149 12.23 2.68 -14.46
CA PHE A 149 11.30 1.59 -14.15
C PHE A 149 11.52 1.04 -12.72
N LYS A 150 12.77 0.81 -12.35
CA LYS A 150 13.11 0.34 -10.99
C LYS A 150 12.69 1.33 -9.92
N ASN A 151 12.86 2.63 -10.17
CA ASN A 151 12.44 3.67 -9.23
C ASN A 151 10.93 3.63 -9.02
N ILE A 152 10.13 3.57 -10.10
CA ILE A 152 8.67 3.45 -10.01
C ILE A 152 8.29 2.23 -9.15
N PHE A 153 8.83 1.06 -9.48
CA PHE A 153 8.50 -0.18 -8.80
C PHE A 153 8.93 -0.20 -7.32
N ASN A 154 10.17 0.20 -7.04
CA ASN A 154 10.70 0.21 -5.68
C ASN A 154 9.92 1.20 -4.81
N SER A 155 9.53 2.35 -5.35
CA SER A 155 8.69 3.31 -4.64
C SER A 155 7.30 2.75 -4.32
N PHE A 156 6.67 2.01 -5.24
CA PHE A 156 5.41 1.32 -4.92
C PHE A 156 5.58 0.22 -3.87
N THR A 157 6.70 -0.51 -3.91
CA THR A 157 7.03 -1.52 -2.88
C THR A 157 7.19 -0.86 -1.50
N MET A 158 7.83 0.31 -1.45
CA MET A 158 7.98 1.09 -0.23
C MET A 158 6.62 1.59 0.30
N LEU A 159 5.75 2.12 -0.58
CA LEU A 159 4.38 2.51 -0.21
C LEU A 159 3.58 1.33 0.37
N ASP A 160 3.64 0.16 -0.27
CA ASP A 160 2.93 -1.03 0.21
C ASP A 160 3.42 -1.47 1.59
N GLY A 161 4.73 -1.41 1.83
CA GLY A 161 5.32 -1.67 3.14
C GLY A 161 4.79 -0.71 4.22
N MET A 162 4.82 0.60 3.95
CA MET A 162 4.33 1.63 4.89
C MET A 162 2.83 1.48 5.16
N PHE A 163 2.01 1.28 4.13
CA PHE A 163 0.56 1.10 4.30
C PHE A 163 0.18 -0.20 5.01
N LYS A 164 1.01 -1.25 4.95
CA LYS A 164 0.82 -2.47 5.75
C LYS A 164 1.25 -2.28 7.21
N GLN A 165 2.24 -1.42 7.46
CA GLN A 165 2.78 -1.19 8.81
C GLN A 165 1.85 -0.30 9.66
N ILE A 166 1.26 0.75 9.07
CA ILE A 166 0.38 1.69 9.79
C ILE A 166 -0.75 0.97 10.56
N PRO A 167 -1.54 0.06 9.97
CA PRO A 167 -2.58 -0.67 10.69
C PRO A 167 -2.06 -1.49 11.89
N VAL A 168 -0.84 -2.04 11.79
CA VAL A 168 -0.22 -2.81 12.87
C VAL A 168 0.07 -1.90 14.06
N GLU A 169 0.68 -0.75 13.81
CA GLU A 169 1.00 0.26 14.83
C GLU A 169 -0.27 0.82 15.50
N LEU A 170 -1.31 1.07 14.71
CA LEU A 170 -2.62 1.50 15.22
C LEU A 170 -3.25 0.42 16.11
N GLN A 171 -3.18 -0.85 15.71
CA GLN A 171 -3.74 -1.96 16.48
C GLN A 171 -3.01 -2.16 17.82
N GLU A 172 -1.68 -2.04 17.84
CA GLU A 172 -0.89 -2.09 19.07
C GLU A 172 -1.33 -1.02 20.06
N LYS A 173 -1.50 0.23 19.61
CA LYS A 173 -2.00 1.31 20.46
C LYS A 173 -3.43 1.04 20.93
N TYR A 174 -4.30 0.59 20.05
CA TYR A 174 -5.68 0.25 20.40
C TYR A 174 -5.76 -0.80 21.52
N ASN A 175 -4.90 -1.82 21.45
CA ASN A 175 -4.83 -2.85 22.49
C ASN A 175 -4.40 -2.29 23.84
N ILE A 176 -3.39 -1.40 23.87
CA ILE A 176 -2.95 -0.72 25.09
C ILE A 176 -4.06 0.15 25.68
N GLU A 177 -4.77 0.90 24.83
CA GLU A 177 -5.89 1.74 25.23
C GLU A 177 -7.03 0.91 25.82
N MET A 178 -7.41 -0.19 25.18
CA MET A 178 -8.47 -1.09 25.64
C MET A 178 -8.11 -1.78 26.97
N ASP A 179 -6.89 -2.30 27.10
CA ASP A 179 -6.43 -2.93 28.34
C ASP A 179 -6.40 -1.91 29.49
N GLY A 180 -5.83 -0.72 29.22
CA GLY A 180 -5.78 0.36 30.21
C GLY A 180 -7.17 0.84 30.65
N LYS A 181 -8.09 1.04 29.69
CA LYS A 181 -9.50 1.38 29.96
C LYS A 181 -10.18 0.33 30.84
N LYS A 182 -9.97 -0.95 30.53
CA LYS A 182 -10.53 -2.05 31.31
C LYS A 182 -10.00 -2.06 32.75
N ARG A 183 -8.68 -1.93 32.93
CA ARG A 183 -8.04 -1.87 34.26
C ARG A 183 -8.54 -0.69 35.08
N ILE A 184 -8.66 0.49 34.47
CA ILE A 184 -9.23 1.68 35.15
C ILE A 184 -10.67 1.39 35.56
N ALA A 185 -11.49 0.81 34.69
CA ALA A 185 -12.88 0.45 35.01
C ALA A 185 -12.98 -0.55 36.18
N ASP A 186 -12.01 -1.46 36.34
CA ASP A 186 -11.95 -2.41 37.46
C ASP A 186 -11.48 -1.76 38.78
N ILE A 187 -10.65 -0.70 38.70
CA ILE A 187 -10.11 0.01 39.88
C ILE A 187 -11.08 1.05 40.42
N VAL A 188 -11.78 1.78 39.54
CA VAL A 188 -12.65 2.92 39.90
C VAL A 188 -13.64 2.59 41.02
N PRO A 189 -14.41 1.48 40.98
CA PRO A 189 -15.33 1.13 42.06
C PRO A 189 -14.64 0.99 43.42
N LYS A 190 -13.48 0.34 43.45
CA LYS A 190 -12.71 0.12 44.69
C LYS A 190 -12.19 1.42 45.28
N VAL A 191 -11.73 2.34 44.43
CA VAL A 191 -11.28 3.67 44.86
C VAL A 191 -12.42 4.43 45.53
N ILE A 192 -13.65 4.35 44.99
CA ILE A 192 -14.81 5.05 45.55
C ILE A 192 -15.22 4.48 46.90
N ASP A 193 -15.23 3.15 47.02
CA ASP A 193 -15.54 2.46 48.27
C ASP A 193 -14.51 2.81 49.35
N LEU A 194 -13.21 2.69 49.03
CA LEU A 194 -12.12 3.02 49.95
C LEU A 194 -12.09 4.50 50.31
N LEU A 195 -12.36 5.39 49.35
CA LEU A 195 -12.44 6.81 49.62
C LEU A 195 -13.51 7.11 50.68
N SER A 196 -14.68 6.48 50.58
CA SER A 196 -15.76 6.67 51.56
C SER A 196 -15.34 6.23 52.97
N ILE A 197 -14.64 5.11 53.08
CA ILE A 197 -14.11 4.59 54.36
C ILE A 197 -13.05 5.53 54.94
N VAL A 198 -12.06 5.88 54.12
CA VAL A 198 -10.94 6.74 54.52
C VAL A 198 -11.44 8.11 54.96
N LEU A 199 -12.44 8.68 54.27
CA LEU A 199 -13.05 9.94 54.68
C LEU A 199 -13.75 9.87 56.04
N GLU A 200 -14.46 8.78 56.35
CA GLU A 200 -15.07 8.60 57.66
C GLU A 200 -14.02 8.47 58.78
N GLU A 201 -12.92 7.77 58.52
CA GLU A 201 -11.77 7.69 59.43
C GLU A 201 -11.18 9.07 59.70
N PHE A 202 -10.99 9.89 58.66
CA PHE A 202 -10.47 11.26 58.79
C PHE A 202 -11.43 12.18 59.54
N ARG A 203 -12.75 12.07 59.31
CA ARG A 203 -13.79 12.82 60.01
C ARG A 203 -13.77 12.52 61.51
N THR A 204 -13.71 11.25 61.87
CA THR A 204 -13.71 10.78 63.27
C THR A 204 -12.46 11.24 64.04
N ASN A 205 -11.35 11.44 63.33
CA ASN A 205 -10.06 11.82 63.91
C ASN A 205 -9.76 13.33 63.88
N GLU A 206 -10.73 14.18 63.51
CA GLU A 206 -10.61 15.66 63.44
C GLU A 206 -9.39 16.17 62.65
N ILE A 207 -9.04 15.50 61.56
CA ILE A 207 -7.83 15.81 60.79
C ILE A 207 -8.09 17.00 59.85
N GLU A 208 -7.41 18.12 60.04
CA GLU A 208 -7.64 19.39 59.31
C GLU A 208 -7.52 19.28 57.78
N SER A 209 -6.62 18.44 57.27
CA SER A 209 -6.44 18.16 55.83
C SER A 209 -7.63 17.43 55.18
N PHE A 210 -8.57 16.91 55.99
CA PHE A 210 -9.85 16.34 55.55
C PHE A 210 -10.75 17.36 54.84
N ASN A 211 -10.82 18.58 55.39
CA ASN A 211 -11.73 19.61 54.89
C ASN A 211 -11.28 20.16 53.53
N GLU A 212 -9.98 20.16 53.24
CA GLU A 212 -9.45 20.54 51.93
C GLU A 212 -9.68 19.45 50.88
N LEU A 213 -9.43 18.19 51.21
CA LEU A 213 -9.69 17.06 50.33
C LEU A 213 -11.19 16.96 50.01
N MET A 214 -12.06 17.05 51.01
CA MET A 214 -13.51 17.04 50.81
C MET A 214 -13.99 18.15 49.88
N LYS A 215 -13.47 19.38 49.99
CA LYS A 215 -13.83 20.46 49.05
C LYS A 215 -13.48 20.14 47.60
N GLN A 216 -12.40 19.39 47.36
CA GLN A 216 -11.95 19.03 46.01
C GLN A 216 -12.76 17.87 45.41
N ILE A 217 -13.12 16.87 46.21
CA ILE A 217 -13.73 15.63 45.70
C ILE A 217 -15.27 15.60 45.83
N HIS A 218 -15.86 16.38 46.74
CA HIS A 218 -17.30 16.37 47.02
C HIS A 218 -18.22 16.55 45.81
N PRO A 219 -17.92 17.40 44.80
CA PRO A 219 -18.77 17.54 43.61
C PRO A 219 -18.94 16.24 42.79
N TYR A 220 -18.06 15.25 42.99
CA TYR A 220 -17.98 14.05 42.17
C TYR A 220 -18.34 12.76 42.93
N MET A 221 -18.64 12.83 44.23
CA MET A 221 -19.25 11.73 45.01
C MET A 221 -20.75 11.54 44.74
N SER A 222 -21.31 12.34 43.82
CA SER A 222 -22.68 12.19 43.32
C SER A 222 -22.85 10.80 42.66
N PRO A 223 -24.04 10.18 42.69
CA PRO A 223 -24.31 8.86 42.11
C PRO A 223 -24.08 8.71 40.58
N ASN A 224 -23.53 9.73 39.91
CA ASN A 224 -23.17 9.67 38.49
C ASN A 224 -21.82 8.99 38.20
N ILE A 225 -21.10 8.47 39.19
CA ILE A 225 -19.85 7.73 38.92
C ILE A 225 -20.12 6.46 38.09
N SER A 226 -21.28 5.84 38.25
CA SER A 226 -21.72 4.72 37.40
C SER A 226 -22.00 5.12 35.94
N GLN A 227 -22.00 6.42 35.61
CA GLN A 227 -22.10 6.95 34.25
C GLN A 227 -20.75 7.35 33.64
N LEU A 228 -19.62 7.22 34.36
CA LEU A 228 -18.25 7.44 33.84
C LEU A 228 -17.77 6.31 32.90
N VAL A 229 -18.73 5.67 32.22
CA VAL A 229 -18.48 4.65 31.21
C VAL A 229 -18.08 5.36 29.92
N SER A 230 -16.77 5.55 29.73
CA SER A 230 -16.07 5.69 28.44
C SER A 230 -15.58 7.09 27.98
N PRO A 231 -16.30 8.24 28.04
CA PRO A 231 -15.78 9.47 27.46
C PRO A 231 -14.86 10.30 28.37
N ASP A 232 -15.04 10.25 29.69
CA ASP A 232 -14.43 11.25 30.57
C ASP A 232 -13.25 10.71 31.40
N LEU A 233 -12.39 9.90 30.78
CA LEU A 233 -11.11 9.47 31.41
C LEU A 233 -10.25 10.67 31.80
N ILE A 234 -10.30 11.76 31.03
CA ILE A 234 -9.61 13.02 31.35
C ILE A 234 -10.15 13.61 32.64
N GLY A 235 -11.48 13.78 32.75
CA GLY A 235 -12.13 14.28 33.95
C GLY A 235 -11.89 13.36 35.13
N LEU A 236 -12.09 12.05 34.98
CA LEU A 236 -11.80 11.06 36.01
C LEU A 236 -10.36 11.18 36.55
N ASN A 237 -9.36 11.25 35.65
CA ASN A 237 -7.97 11.33 36.06
C ASN A 237 -7.65 12.66 36.75
N ASN A 238 -7.99 13.79 36.12
CA ASN A 238 -7.61 15.12 36.59
C ASN A 238 -8.38 15.56 37.83
N THR A 239 -9.58 15.05 38.03
CA THR A 239 -10.51 15.53 39.05
C THR A 239 -10.66 14.58 40.23
N LEU A 240 -10.49 13.27 40.01
CA LEU A 240 -10.62 12.27 41.07
C LEU A 240 -9.29 11.59 41.39
N MET A 241 -8.67 10.93 40.41
CA MET A 241 -7.52 10.04 40.67
C MET A 241 -6.27 10.81 41.08
N LEU A 242 -5.88 11.84 40.32
CA LEU A 242 -4.67 12.62 40.59
C LEU A 242 -4.76 13.41 41.92
N PRO A 243 -5.87 14.12 42.24
CA PRO A 243 -5.99 14.78 43.54
C PRO A 243 -5.92 13.81 44.73
N ILE A 244 -6.56 12.64 44.65
CA ILE A 244 -6.52 11.64 45.71
C ILE A 244 -5.11 11.05 45.86
N SER A 245 -4.44 10.70 44.75
CA SER A 245 -3.07 10.20 44.78
C SER A 245 -2.14 11.22 45.45
N ASN A 246 -2.20 12.48 45.02
CA ASN A 246 -1.39 13.55 45.61
C ASN A 246 -1.70 13.78 47.09
N PHE A 247 -2.96 13.66 47.50
CA PHE A 247 -3.33 13.72 48.91
C PHE A 247 -2.69 12.59 49.72
N CYS A 248 -2.79 11.35 49.23
CA CYS A 248 -2.21 10.19 49.91
C CYS A 248 -0.68 10.30 50.00
N ASP A 249 -0.02 10.80 48.95
CA ASP A 249 1.43 11.01 48.93
C ASP A 249 1.89 12.13 49.87
N ASN A 250 1.17 13.25 49.92
CA ASN A 250 1.51 14.39 50.78
C ASN A 250 1.21 14.11 52.26
N TYR A 251 0.09 13.42 52.55
CA TYR A 251 -0.27 13.03 53.90
C TYR A 251 0.75 12.04 54.50
N ASN A 252 1.34 11.19 53.65
CA ASN A 252 2.48 10.32 53.98
C ASN A 252 3.74 11.07 54.44
N PHE A 253 4.04 12.23 53.85
CA PHE A 253 5.30 12.96 54.14
C PHE A 253 5.23 13.88 55.36
N VAL A 254 4.07 14.47 55.66
CA VAL A 254 4.00 15.64 56.56
C VAL A 254 3.83 15.27 58.04
N LYS A 255 3.29 14.08 58.38
CA LYS A 255 3.10 13.68 59.79
C LYS A 255 3.27 12.17 59.95
N GLN A 256 4.27 11.74 60.73
CA GLN A 256 4.56 10.35 61.11
C GLN A 256 3.44 9.68 61.96
N LYS A 257 2.18 9.67 61.49
CA LYS A 257 1.10 8.87 62.07
C LYS A 257 0.97 7.57 61.29
N LYS A 258 0.83 6.47 62.02
CA LYS A 258 0.59 5.13 61.45
C LYS A 258 -0.71 5.19 60.64
N MET A 259 -0.60 5.01 59.33
CA MET A 259 -1.75 5.02 58.42
C MET A 259 -2.63 3.79 58.62
N SER A 260 -3.91 3.91 58.31
CA SER A 260 -4.76 2.74 58.08
C SER A 260 -4.32 2.07 56.77
N ASP A 261 -4.43 0.75 56.70
CA ASP A 261 -4.14 -0.01 55.48
C ASP A 261 -5.02 0.47 54.31
N ASN A 262 -6.25 0.93 54.62
CA ASN A 262 -7.19 1.53 53.66
C ASN A 262 -6.65 2.78 52.98
N HIS A 263 -5.96 3.67 53.72
CA HIS A 263 -5.38 4.88 53.14
C HIS A 263 -4.21 4.56 52.20
N VAL A 264 -3.38 3.59 52.58
CA VAL A 264 -2.27 3.13 51.74
C VAL A 264 -2.79 2.49 50.46
N GLU A 265 -3.81 1.63 50.56
CA GLU A 265 -4.44 0.98 49.41
C GLU A 265 -5.10 2.00 48.47
N LEU A 266 -5.78 3.01 49.01
CA LEU A 266 -6.34 4.11 48.21
C LEU A 266 -5.27 4.86 47.41
N GLY A 267 -4.13 5.17 48.04
CA GLY A 267 -2.98 5.80 47.37
C GLY A 267 -2.41 4.93 46.24
N LEU A 268 -2.24 3.63 46.49
CA LEU A 268 -1.74 2.69 45.48
C LEU A 268 -2.66 2.59 44.25
N LEU A 269 -3.97 2.42 44.48
CA LEU A 269 -4.95 2.27 43.40
C LEU A 269 -5.11 3.54 42.57
N THR A 270 -5.09 4.72 43.21
CA THR A 270 -5.18 5.99 42.50
C THR A 270 -3.90 6.32 41.72
N SER A 271 -2.73 6.01 42.29
CA SER A 271 -1.45 6.10 41.59
C SER A 271 -1.38 5.17 40.38
N GLU A 272 -1.90 3.94 40.50
CA GLU A 272 -2.00 2.99 39.38
C GLU A 272 -2.88 3.55 38.25
N CYS A 273 -4.06 4.08 38.56
CA CYS A 273 -4.93 4.72 37.57
C CYS A 273 -4.23 5.88 36.84
N VAL A 274 -3.55 6.75 37.57
CA VAL A 274 -2.79 7.88 36.99
C VAL A 274 -1.66 7.37 36.08
N SER A 275 -0.96 6.32 36.50
CA SER A 275 0.11 5.68 35.71
C SER A 275 -0.42 5.08 34.41
N ILE A 276 -1.54 4.35 34.45
CA ILE A 276 -2.20 3.78 33.26
C ILE A 276 -2.63 4.90 32.31
N TYR A 277 -3.28 5.95 32.84
CA TYR A 277 -3.72 7.11 32.06
C TYR A 277 -2.54 7.79 31.34
N ASN A 278 -1.45 8.06 32.06
CA ASN A 278 -0.25 8.67 31.47
C ASN A 278 0.38 7.76 30.40
N THR A 279 0.39 6.44 30.62
CA THR A 279 0.89 5.47 29.63
C THR A 279 0.09 5.52 28.33
N ILE A 280 -1.24 5.61 28.39
CA ILE A 280 -2.10 5.75 27.20
C ILE A 280 -1.76 7.04 26.44
N ILE A 281 -1.61 8.16 27.16
CA ILE A 281 -1.26 9.45 26.56
C ILE A 281 0.11 9.40 25.88
N ASP A 282 1.12 8.90 26.59
CA ASP A 282 2.49 8.91 26.08
C ASP A 282 2.64 7.98 24.88
N LYS A 283 1.98 6.81 24.91
CA LYS A 283 1.91 5.93 23.73
C LYS A 283 1.18 6.56 22.55
N THR A 284 0.17 7.39 22.81
CA THR A 284 -0.51 8.14 21.75
C THR A 284 0.38 9.22 21.14
N LYS A 285 1.19 9.92 21.96
CA LYS A 285 2.18 10.89 21.45
C LYS A 285 3.25 10.20 20.62
N GLU A 286 3.78 9.06 21.09
CA GLU A 286 4.75 8.25 20.35
C GLU A 286 4.16 7.83 18.99
N LEU A 287 2.93 7.32 18.97
CA LEU A 287 2.22 6.97 17.74
C LEU A 287 2.08 8.16 16.80
N ILE A 288 1.66 9.34 17.28
CA ILE A 288 1.53 10.55 16.43
C ILE A 288 2.86 10.93 15.78
N VAL A 289 3.97 10.85 16.51
CA VAL A 289 5.31 11.13 15.96
C VAL A 289 5.65 10.14 14.85
N LEU A 290 5.35 8.86 15.06
CA LEU A 290 5.61 7.79 14.11
C LEU A 290 4.73 7.96 12.84
N LEU A 291 3.42 8.20 13.00
CA LEU A 291 2.51 8.44 11.90
C LEU A 291 2.88 9.68 11.07
N LYS A 292 3.42 10.74 11.69
CA LYS A 292 3.94 11.91 10.96
C LYS A 292 5.21 11.61 10.16
N ALA A 293 6.05 10.68 10.64
CA ALA A 293 7.19 10.21 9.87
C ALA A 293 6.73 9.45 8.62
N HIS A 294 5.77 8.52 8.79
CA HIS A 294 5.12 7.83 7.67
C HIS A 294 4.44 8.81 6.70
N GLU A 295 3.68 9.79 7.19
CA GLU A 295 3.02 10.82 6.37
C GLU A 295 4.03 11.50 5.43
N LYS A 296 5.17 11.92 5.98
CA LYS A 296 6.24 12.57 5.20
C LYS A 296 6.83 11.63 4.16
N GLU A 297 7.22 10.41 4.55
CA GLU A 297 7.84 9.45 3.64
C GLU A 297 6.89 9.01 2.52
N ILE A 298 5.60 8.82 2.84
CA ILE A 298 4.55 8.52 1.85
C ILE A 298 4.44 9.66 0.84
N PHE A 299 4.37 10.91 1.29
CA PHE A 299 4.27 12.07 0.40
C PHE A 299 5.46 12.18 -0.56
N GLU A 300 6.68 12.04 -0.02
CA GLU A 300 7.91 12.04 -0.82
C GLU A 300 7.92 10.89 -1.85
N THR A 301 7.47 9.70 -1.44
CA THR A 301 7.42 8.52 -2.31
C THR A 301 6.39 8.66 -3.42
N ILE A 302 5.20 9.21 -3.14
CA ILE A 302 4.19 9.56 -4.15
C ILE A 302 4.77 10.56 -5.16
N GLY A 303 5.50 11.58 -4.70
CA GLY A 303 6.19 12.55 -5.55
C GLY A 303 7.20 11.89 -6.49
N LEU A 304 8.02 10.96 -5.97
CA LEU A 304 8.99 10.20 -6.76
C LEU A 304 8.31 9.35 -7.83
N ILE A 305 7.21 8.67 -7.51
CA ILE A 305 6.46 7.86 -8.49
C ILE A 305 5.89 8.78 -9.56
N THR A 306 5.30 9.91 -9.18
CA THR A 306 4.71 10.88 -10.12
C THR A 306 5.76 11.36 -11.13
N ILE A 307 6.94 11.75 -10.66
CA ILE A 307 8.04 12.21 -11.52
C ILE A 307 8.55 11.07 -12.41
N ASN A 308 8.84 9.90 -11.84
CA ASN A 308 9.42 8.81 -12.61
C ASN A 308 8.43 8.20 -13.61
N SER A 309 7.11 8.28 -13.37
CA SER A 309 6.08 7.76 -14.27
C SER A 309 5.53 8.79 -15.27
N GLU A 310 5.93 10.07 -15.19
CA GLU A 310 5.36 11.15 -15.99
C GLU A 310 5.41 10.88 -17.51
N ILE A 311 6.58 10.48 -18.02
CA ILE A 311 6.77 10.21 -19.46
C ILE A 311 5.84 9.07 -19.91
N LEU A 312 5.80 7.99 -19.12
CA LEU A 312 4.95 6.85 -19.38
C LEU A 312 3.47 7.27 -19.42
N ARG A 313 3.01 8.01 -18.42
CA ARG A 313 1.62 8.48 -18.32
C ARG A 313 1.24 9.43 -19.44
N LYS A 314 2.16 10.31 -19.86
CA LYS A 314 1.96 11.22 -20.98
C LYS A 314 1.83 10.49 -22.31
N ASP A 315 2.69 9.51 -22.57
CA ASP A 315 2.69 8.75 -23.82
C ASP A 315 1.40 7.94 -24.03
N PHE A 316 0.74 7.57 -22.94
CA PHE A 316 -0.53 6.84 -22.95
C PHE A 316 -1.77 7.70 -22.64
N GLY A 317 -1.62 9.03 -22.62
CA GLY A 317 -2.75 9.97 -22.54
C GLY A 317 -3.45 10.07 -21.17
N LEU A 318 -2.76 9.77 -20.07
CA LEU A 318 -3.33 9.76 -18.72
C LEU A 318 -3.00 11.02 -17.89
N ASN A 319 -2.24 11.97 -18.44
CA ASN A 319 -1.77 13.18 -17.73
C ASN A 319 -2.79 14.32 -17.59
N GLU A 320 -4.08 14.14 -17.92
CA GLU A 320 -5.01 15.28 -17.98
C GLU A 320 -5.63 15.71 -16.63
N ASN A 321 -5.46 14.99 -15.51
CA ASN A 321 -6.25 15.31 -14.29
C ASN A 321 -5.58 15.22 -12.91
N ILE A 322 -4.25 15.03 -12.77
CA ILE A 322 -3.63 15.28 -11.45
C ILE A 322 -3.36 16.78 -11.35
N SER A 323 -4.41 17.53 -11.00
CA SER A 323 -4.30 18.95 -10.73
C SER A 323 -3.28 19.15 -9.61
N THR A 324 -2.21 19.87 -9.91
CA THR A 324 -1.21 20.37 -8.97
C THR A 324 -1.78 21.48 -8.07
N ASN A 325 -2.97 21.25 -7.50
CA ASN A 325 -3.57 22.09 -6.47
C ASN A 325 -3.60 21.28 -5.18
N ALA A 326 -2.45 21.22 -4.51
CA ALA A 326 -2.30 20.91 -3.09
C ALA A 326 -1.36 21.95 -2.48
#